data_AF-A0A2V5KF89-F1
#
_entry.id   AF-A0A2V5KF89-F1
#
_cell.length_a   1.000
_cell.length_b   1.000
_cell.length_c   1.000
_cell.angle_alpha   90.00
_cell.angle_beta   90.00
_cell.angle_gamma   90.00
#
_symmetry.space_group_name_H-M   'P 1'
#
loop_
_entity.id
_entity.type
_entity.pdbx_description
1 polymer ?
#
loop_
_entity_poly.entity_id
_entity_poly.type
_entity_poly.pdbx_seq_one_letter_code
_entity_poly.pdbx_strand_id
1 'polypeptide(L)'
;MSEAHKLAEKDYLSGLKYKEIAEKYGVTLNTVKSWKQRHGWSREKGAPVDKSVHTNKGGAPRGNRNALGNKGGAAPKRNGNAIKHGLFRKFLPDDPETREIYDSAGQMSPLDLLWEQIQIKFTAIIRAQRIMFVRDRDDQTKVVKKDLDIGTEYEIQHAWDKQAAFLTAQARAMTALTSMIRQYEEMLRAAPPDELREERLLQIEKLRVEIAKTKGADGGETEDDGFLEALKGKAAEVWADEGAT
;
A
#
# COMPACT_ATOMS: atom_id res chain seq x y z
N MET A 1 -14.71 -58.74 48.03
CA MET A 1 -14.43 -57.51 47.26
C MET A 1 -15.21 -56.26 47.73
N SER A 2 -15.89 -56.28 48.89
CA SER A 2 -16.75 -55.17 49.37
C SER A 2 -16.07 -54.20 50.36
N GLU A 3 -14.86 -54.51 50.84
CA GLU A 3 -14.20 -53.73 51.90
C GLU A 3 -13.27 -52.62 51.36
N ALA A 4 -12.65 -52.84 50.19
CA ALA A 4 -11.59 -51.96 49.67
C ALA A 4 -12.05 -50.53 49.39
N HIS A 5 -13.28 -50.33 48.91
CA HIS A 5 -13.82 -49.00 48.65
C HIS A 5 -14.10 -48.23 49.95
N LYS A 6 -14.53 -48.90 51.03
CA LYS A 6 -14.79 -48.27 52.33
C LYS A 6 -13.50 -47.79 53.00
N LEU A 7 -12.42 -48.56 52.87
CA LEU A 7 -11.09 -48.18 53.36
C LEU A 7 -10.51 -47.03 52.54
N ALA A 8 -10.64 -47.08 51.21
CA ALA A 8 -10.24 -46.00 50.33
C ALA A 8 -11.03 -44.69 50.56
N GLU A 9 -12.29 -44.77 50.97
CA GLU A 9 -13.11 -43.61 51.37
C GLU A 9 -12.56 -42.93 52.62
N LYS A 10 -12.19 -43.71 53.65
CA LYS A 10 -11.53 -43.17 54.86
C LYS A 10 -10.21 -42.48 54.53
N ASP A 11 -9.40 -43.09 53.66
CA ASP A 11 -8.15 -42.48 53.20
C ASP A 11 -8.40 -41.18 52.42
N TYR A 12 -9.43 -41.13 51.57
CA TYR A 12 -9.82 -39.91 50.85
C TYR A 12 -10.27 -38.79 51.80
N LEU A 13 -11.08 -39.12 52.80
CA LEU A 13 -11.51 -38.19 53.85
C LEU A 13 -10.33 -37.69 54.70
N SER A 14 -9.33 -38.54 54.96
CA SER A 14 -8.10 -38.16 55.67
C SER A 14 -7.16 -37.24 54.87
N GLY A 15 -7.45 -37.00 53.58
CA GLY A 15 -6.73 -36.01 52.78
C GLY A 15 -5.95 -36.58 51.60
N LEU A 16 -5.78 -37.90 51.49
CA LEU A 16 -4.98 -38.53 50.43
C LEU A 16 -5.51 -38.16 49.03
N LYS A 17 -4.58 -38.03 48.08
CA LYS A 17 -4.93 -37.83 46.66
C LYS A 17 -5.31 -39.16 46.03
N TYR A 18 -6.14 -39.11 44.98
CA TYR A 18 -6.56 -40.33 44.26
C TYR A 18 -5.40 -41.18 43.75
N LYS A 19 -4.26 -40.55 43.40
CA LYS A 19 -3.06 -41.26 42.94
C LYS A 19 -2.43 -42.12 44.05
N GLU A 20 -2.38 -41.59 45.27
CA GLU A 20 -1.82 -42.28 46.45
C GLU A 20 -2.73 -43.42 46.89
N ILE A 21 -4.05 -43.22 46.83
CA ILE A 21 -5.05 -44.28 47.11
C ILE A 21 -4.96 -45.39 46.06
N ALA A 22 -4.79 -45.04 44.78
CA ALA A 22 -4.65 -46.01 43.70
C ALA A 22 -3.43 -46.92 43.92
N GLU A 23 -2.28 -46.32 44.26
CA GLU A 23 -1.04 -47.03 44.55
C GLU A 23 -1.15 -47.90 45.82
N LYS A 24 -1.74 -47.38 46.90
CA LYS A 24 -1.92 -48.09 48.18
C LYS A 24 -2.76 -49.37 48.06
N TYR A 25 -3.81 -49.34 47.24
CA TYR A 25 -4.71 -50.49 47.05
C TYR A 25 -4.44 -51.28 45.76
N GLY A 26 -3.38 -50.96 45.02
CA GLY A 26 -3.02 -51.65 43.78
C GLY A 26 -4.10 -51.54 42.69
N VAL A 27 -4.89 -50.47 42.68
CA VAL A 27 -5.97 -50.24 41.72
C VAL A 27 -5.64 -49.09 40.78
N THR A 28 -6.29 -49.03 39.63
CA THR A 28 -6.10 -47.91 38.71
C THR A 28 -6.70 -46.61 39.27
N LEU A 29 -6.14 -45.47 38.89
CA LEU A 29 -6.68 -44.15 39.22
C LEU A 29 -8.16 -44.00 38.82
N ASN A 30 -8.55 -44.62 37.70
CA ASN A 30 -9.93 -44.61 37.21
C ASN A 30 -10.88 -45.42 38.11
N THR A 31 -10.40 -46.51 38.71
CA THR A 31 -11.16 -47.28 39.70
C THR A 31 -11.49 -46.42 40.93
N VAL A 32 -10.50 -45.68 41.46
CA VAL A 32 -10.70 -44.78 42.61
C VAL A 32 -11.68 -43.65 42.27
N LYS A 33 -11.57 -43.05 41.07
CA LYS A 33 -12.52 -42.04 40.58
C LYS A 33 -13.94 -42.61 40.48
N SER A 34 -14.08 -43.84 40.00
CA SER A 34 -15.38 -44.51 39.89
C SER A 34 -15.99 -44.82 41.25
N TRP A 35 -15.19 -45.22 42.25
CA TRP A 35 -15.67 -45.38 43.64
C TRP A 35 -16.14 -44.05 44.23
N LYS A 36 -15.38 -42.98 44.07
CA LYS A 36 -15.77 -41.63 44.50
C LYS A 36 -17.11 -41.19 43.90
N GLN A 37 -17.35 -41.51 42.62
CA GLN A 37 -18.61 -41.19 41.95
C GLN A 37 -19.77 -42.09 42.41
N ARG A 38 -19.56 -43.41 42.50
CA ARG A 38 -20.60 -44.38 42.88
C ARG A 38 -21.03 -44.29 44.35
N HIS A 39 -20.09 -43.98 45.24
CA HIS A 39 -20.32 -43.89 46.68
C HIS A 39 -20.37 -42.44 47.18
N GLY A 40 -20.34 -41.45 46.28
CA GLY A 40 -20.58 -40.05 46.62
C GLY A 40 -19.55 -39.43 47.56
N TRP A 41 -18.28 -39.84 47.50
CA TRP A 41 -17.28 -39.33 48.44
C TRP A 41 -17.11 -37.81 48.31
N SER A 42 -17.39 -37.09 49.37
CA SER A 42 -17.19 -35.65 49.49
C SER A 42 -16.23 -35.35 50.62
N ARG A 43 -15.40 -34.32 50.46
CA ARG A 43 -14.60 -33.76 51.54
C ARG A 43 -14.73 -32.25 51.50
N GLU A 44 -14.86 -31.63 52.66
CA GLU A 44 -14.82 -30.18 52.80
C GLU A 44 -13.37 -29.72 52.58
N LYS A 45 -13.01 -29.54 51.31
CA LYS A 45 -11.78 -28.84 50.96
C LYS A 45 -12.07 -27.35 51.08
N GLY A 46 -11.46 -26.70 52.07
CA GLY A 46 -11.34 -25.25 52.09
C GLY A 46 -10.85 -24.74 50.72
N ALA A 47 -11.38 -23.59 50.29
CA ALA A 47 -11.09 -23.03 48.97
C ALA A 47 -9.57 -22.98 48.74
N PRO A 48 -9.06 -23.44 47.58
CA PRO A 48 -7.66 -23.25 47.23
C PRO A 48 -7.32 -21.76 47.32
N VAL A 49 -6.26 -21.40 48.04
CA VAL A 49 -5.74 -20.03 48.01
C VAL A 49 -5.30 -19.76 46.57
N ASP A 50 -5.98 -18.84 45.90
CA ASP A 50 -5.64 -18.40 44.55
C ASP A 50 -4.21 -17.83 44.58
N LYS A 51 -3.23 -18.64 44.19
CA LYS A 51 -1.89 -18.13 43.89
C LYS A 51 -2.01 -17.39 42.57
N SER A 52 -2.26 -16.08 42.68
CA SER A 52 -2.13 -15.11 41.59
C SER A 52 -0.79 -15.32 40.88
N VAL A 53 -0.82 -15.94 39.70
CA VAL A 53 0.37 -16.18 38.86
C VAL A 53 0.68 -15.00 37.93
N HIS A 54 -0.14 -13.94 37.95
CA HIS A 54 0.06 -12.77 37.10
C HIS A 54 -0.31 -11.48 37.82
N THR A 55 0.68 -10.65 38.15
CA THR A 55 0.55 -9.19 38.13
C THR A 55 1.89 -8.48 37.89
N ASN A 56 2.52 -8.69 36.73
CA ASN A 56 3.30 -7.57 36.16
C ASN A 56 2.31 -6.61 35.52
N LYS A 57 1.70 -5.75 36.35
CA LYS A 57 1.04 -4.54 35.88
C LYS A 57 2.15 -3.67 35.29
N GLY A 58 2.12 -3.49 33.97
CA GLY A 58 3.23 -2.97 33.16
C GLY A 58 4.07 -1.87 33.82
N GLY A 59 5.38 -2.02 33.71
CA GLY A 59 6.37 -1.12 34.26
C GLY A 59 7.77 -1.75 34.17
N ALA A 60 8.81 -0.93 34.25
CA ALA A 60 10.16 -1.44 34.38
C ALA A 60 10.32 -2.22 35.70
N PRO A 61 11.13 -3.29 35.73
CA PRO A 61 11.42 -4.03 36.95
C PRO A 61 11.86 -3.11 38.09
N ARG A 62 11.40 -3.40 39.32
CA ARG A 62 11.77 -2.63 40.51
C ARG A 62 13.29 -2.69 40.67
N GLY A 63 13.96 -1.52 40.63
CA GLY A 63 15.43 -1.43 40.66
C GLY A 63 16.12 -1.32 39.29
N ASN A 64 15.38 -1.13 38.19
CA ASN A 64 15.98 -0.89 36.88
C ASN A 64 16.90 0.35 36.88
N ARG A 65 18.18 0.14 36.54
CA ARG A 65 19.21 1.19 36.47
C ARG A 65 19.39 1.78 35.05
N ASN A 66 18.61 1.34 34.06
CA ASN A 66 18.71 1.78 32.67
C ASN A 66 18.34 3.27 32.47
N ALA A 67 17.71 3.90 33.47
CA ALA A 67 17.39 5.33 33.47
C ALA A 67 18.24 6.15 34.47
N LEU A 68 19.27 5.54 35.09
CA LEU A 68 20.13 6.23 36.05
C LEU A 68 20.87 7.39 35.35
N GLY A 69 20.56 8.64 35.73
CA GLY A 69 21.13 9.86 35.13
C GLY A 69 20.26 10.52 34.05
N ASN A 70 19.20 9.86 33.58
CA ASN A 70 18.17 10.49 32.77
C ASN A 70 17.13 11.12 33.70
N LYS A 71 16.70 12.36 33.45
CA LYS A 71 15.79 13.10 34.34
C LYS A 71 14.41 12.44 34.54
N GLY A 72 14.10 11.37 33.80
CA GLY A 72 12.75 10.81 33.72
C GLY A 72 11.84 11.82 33.04
N GLY A 73 11.24 11.44 31.92
CA GLY A 73 10.44 12.37 31.12
C GLY A 73 10.35 11.93 29.67
N ALA A 74 9.50 12.63 28.92
CA ALA A 74 9.17 12.33 27.54
C ALA A 74 10.42 12.07 26.67
N ALA A 75 10.23 11.20 25.69
CA ALA A 75 11.13 10.96 24.58
C ALA A 75 11.94 12.20 24.14
N PRO A 76 13.26 12.07 23.86
CA PRO A 76 14.06 13.16 23.30
C PRO A 76 13.35 13.82 22.11
N LYS A 77 13.43 15.15 21.96
CA LYS A 77 12.89 15.84 20.78
C LYS A 77 13.50 15.21 19.53
N ARG A 78 12.65 14.83 18.56
CA ARG A 78 12.96 14.03 17.35
C ARG A 78 13.21 12.54 17.57
N ASN A 79 12.81 11.93 18.68
CA ASN A 79 12.79 10.48 18.73
C ASN A 79 11.75 9.94 17.74
N GLY A 80 12.19 9.04 16.85
CA GLY A 80 11.33 8.37 15.88
C GLY A 80 10.70 7.09 16.44
N ASN A 81 10.67 6.91 17.76
CA ASN A 81 10.18 5.68 18.39
C ASN A 81 8.66 5.55 18.31
N ALA A 82 7.93 6.65 18.12
CA ALA A 82 6.47 6.66 17.94
C ALA A 82 6.03 6.29 16.51
N ILE A 83 6.96 6.24 15.54
CA ILE A 83 6.65 5.94 14.15
C ILE A 83 6.60 4.42 13.99
N LYS A 84 5.41 3.86 13.76
CA LYS A 84 5.18 2.41 13.67
C LYS A 84 5.79 1.77 12.42
N HIS A 85 6.02 2.54 11.36
CA HIS A 85 6.51 2.06 10.07
C HIS A 85 7.71 2.89 9.58
N GLY A 86 8.78 2.23 9.15
CA GLY A 86 10.03 2.89 8.75
C GLY A 86 10.00 3.64 7.42
N LEU A 87 8.87 3.63 6.70
CA LEU A 87 8.73 4.14 5.32
C LEU A 87 9.05 5.65 5.22
N PHE A 88 8.36 6.48 6.01
CA PHE A 88 8.59 7.94 6.12
C PHE A 88 9.87 8.32 6.87
N ARG A 89 10.45 7.35 7.60
CA ARG A 89 11.70 7.59 8.33
C ARG A 89 12.93 7.34 7.45
N LYS A 90 12.84 6.47 6.45
CA LYS A 90 13.97 6.02 5.63
C LYS A 90 13.91 6.47 4.17
N PHE A 91 12.72 6.57 3.59
CA PHE A 91 12.57 6.67 2.13
C PHE A 91 11.69 7.84 1.69
N LEU A 92 10.57 8.09 2.37
CA LEU A 92 9.69 9.21 2.02
C LEU A 92 9.96 10.43 2.92
N PRO A 93 9.79 11.65 2.40
CA PRO A 93 9.75 12.86 3.22
C PRO A 93 8.67 12.78 4.30
N ASP A 94 8.98 13.27 5.51
CA ASP A 94 8.08 13.24 6.66
C ASP A 94 7.31 14.56 6.83
N ASP A 95 6.73 15.05 5.74
CA ASP A 95 5.90 16.26 5.72
C ASP A 95 4.39 15.92 5.74
N PRO A 96 3.52 16.87 6.16
CA PRO A 96 2.09 16.63 6.26
C PRO A 96 1.41 16.25 4.93
N GLU A 97 1.86 16.84 3.82
CA GLU A 97 1.28 16.61 2.49
C GLU A 97 1.56 15.18 2.01
N THR A 98 2.81 14.72 2.09
CA THR A 98 3.20 13.36 1.69
C THR A 98 2.46 12.30 2.52
N ARG A 99 2.24 12.55 3.81
CA ARG A 99 1.46 11.65 4.68
C ARG A 99 -0.02 11.61 4.27
N GLU A 100 -0.63 12.76 4.01
CA GLU A 100 -2.03 12.85 3.58
C GLU A 100 -2.26 12.13 2.26
N ILE A 101 -1.36 12.30 1.30
CA ILE A 101 -1.38 11.58 0.02
C ILE A 101 -1.28 10.07 0.23
N TYR A 102 -0.33 9.63 1.06
CA TYR A 102 -0.14 8.21 1.33
C TYR A 102 -1.33 7.57 2.04
N ASP A 103 -1.89 8.25 3.05
CA ASP A 103 -3.04 7.77 3.79
C ASP A 103 -4.28 7.69 2.88
N SER A 104 -4.46 8.68 2.01
CA SER A 104 -5.53 8.69 1.01
C SER A 104 -5.36 7.57 -0.02
N ALA A 105 -4.14 7.34 -0.52
CA ALA A 105 -3.85 6.25 -1.44
C ALA A 105 -4.09 4.87 -0.81
N GLY A 106 -3.84 4.72 0.50
CA GLY A 106 -4.09 3.47 1.23
C GLY A 106 -5.58 3.18 1.48
N GLN A 107 -6.45 4.18 1.40
CA GLN A 107 -7.90 4.03 1.62
C GLN A 107 -8.67 3.69 0.33
N MET A 108 -8.09 3.98 -0.83
CA MET A 108 -8.72 3.74 -2.12
C MET A 108 -8.56 2.28 -2.57
N SER A 109 -9.56 1.76 -3.29
CA SER A 109 -9.40 0.45 -3.92
C SER A 109 -8.40 0.53 -5.10
N PRO A 110 -7.76 -0.59 -5.49
CA PRO A 110 -6.89 -0.60 -6.68
C PRO A 110 -7.57 -0.09 -7.95
N LEU A 111 -8.88 -0.31 -8.05
CA LEU A 111 -9.69 0.15 -9.17
C LEU A 111 -9.86 1.67 -9.15
N ASP A 112 -10.18 2.25 -7.99
CA ASP A 112 -10.35 3.70 -7.84
C ASP A 112 -9.02 4.44 -8.04
N LEU A 113 -7.90 3.88 -7.55
CA LEU A 113 -6.56 4.44 -7.79
C LEU A 113 -6.24 4.52 -9.29
N LEU A 114 -6.56 3.48 -10.04
CA LEU A 114 -6.33 3.46 -11.49
C LEU A 114 -7.21 4.50 -12.20
N TRP A 115 -8.46 4.65 -11.77
CA TRP A 115 -9.35 5.67 -12.31
C TRP A 115 -8.85 7.10 -12.04
N GLU A 116 -8.44 7.39 -10.81
CA GLU A 116 -7.84 8.69 -10.45
C GLU A 116 -6.59 8.97 -11.27
N GLN A 117 -5.75 7.95 -11.49
CA GLN A 117 -4.58 8.08 -12.36
C GLN A 117 -4.96 8.43 -13.80
N ILE A 118 -6.00 7.79 -14.36
CA ILE A 118 -6.53 8.08 -15.70
C ILE A 118 -6.98 9.55 -15.78
N GLN A 119 -7.75 10.02 -14.79
CA GLN A 119 -8.24 11.40 -14.72
C GLN A 119 -7.09 12.42 -14.67
N ILE A 120 -6.09 12.18 -13.81
CA ILE A 120 -4.91 13.05 -13.68
C ILE A 120 -4.15 13.13 -15.01
N LYS A 121 -3.93 11.99 -15.68
CA LYS A 121 -3.20 11.94 -16.96
C LYS A 121 -3.97 12.66 -18.06
N PHE A 122 -5.28 12.42 -18.17
CA PHE A 122 -6.13 13.10 -19.13
C PHE A 122 -6.15 14.62 -18.91
N THR A 123 -6.31 15.06 -17.65
CA THR A 123 -6.26 16.48 -17.27
C THR A 123 -4.91 17.11 -17.61
N ALA A 124 -3.81 16.40 -17.36
CA ALA A 124 -2.47 16.86 -17.70
C ALA A 124 -2.29 17.03 -19.21
N ILE A 125 -2.85 16.13 -20.04
CA ILE A 125 -2.80 16.23 -21.51
C ILE A 125 -3.56 17.48 -21.99
N ILE A 126 -4.78 17.70 -21.48
CA ILE A 126 -5.58 18.89 -21.82
C ILE A 126 -4.83 20.17 -21.40
N ARG A 127 -4.26 20.18 -20.19
CA ARG A 127 -3.50 21.33 -19.71
C ARG A 127 -2.24 21.56 -20.55
N ALA A 128 -1.55 20.50 -20.98
CA ALA A 128 -0.37 20.58 -21.82
C ALA A 128 -0.68 21.20 -23.19
N GLN A 129 -1.83 20.87 -23.80
CA GLN A 129 -2.30 21.51 -25.04
C GLN A 129 -2.42 23.03 -24.90
N ARG A 130 -2.81 23.54 -23.73
CA ARG A 130 -2.92 24.99 -23.47
C ARG A 130 -1.58 25.68 -23.27
N ILE A 131 -0.56 24.96 -22.79
CA ILE A 131 0.73 25.54 -22.41
C ILE A 131 1.74 25.49 -23.57
N MET A 132 1.72 24.42 -24.38
CA MET A 132 2.67 24.21 -25.47
C MET A 132 2.21 24.82 -26.81
N PHE A 133 1.71 26.06 -26.78
CA PHE A 133 1.23 26.74 -27.99
C PHE A 133 2.40 27.30 -28.83
N VAL A 134 2.57 26.76 -30.04
CA VAL A 134 3.38 27.38 -31.10
C VAL A 134 2.54 28.48 -31.74
N ARG A 135 2.97 29.74 -31.65
CA ARG A 135 2.15 30.89 -32.08
C ARG A 135 1.96 30.97 -33.59
N ASP A 136 3.03 30.70 -34.33
CA ASP A 136 3.07 30.76 -35.78
C ASP A 136 4.28 29.95 -36.30
N ARG A 137 4.41 29.88 -37.63
CA ARG A 137 5.50 29.16 -38.32
C ARG A 137 6.89 29.67 -37.94
N ASP A 138 7.00 30.94 -37.56
CA ASP A 138 8.25 31.62 -37.28
C ASP A 138 8.53 31.74 -35.77
N ASP A 139 7.72 31.09 -34.91
CA ASP A 139 7.88 31.10 -33.47
C ASP A 139 9.24 30.51 -33.04
N GLN A 140 10.11 31.36 -32.53
CA GLN A 140 11.43 31.00 -32.05
C GLN A 140 11.56 31.34 -30.57
N THR A 141 11.89 30.34 -29.76
CA THR A 141 12.26 30.58 -28.36
C THR A 141 13.77 30.55 -28.25
N LYS A 142 14.34 31.62 -27.71
CA LYS A 142 15.77 31.73 -27.42
C LYS A 142 15.95 31.54 -25.91
N VAL A 143 16.66 30.49 -25.53
CA VAL A 143 17.00 30.20 -24.13
C VAL A 143 18.50 30.36 -23.95
N VAL A 144 18.93 31.05 -22.90
CA VAL A 144 20.36 31.15 -22.58
C VAL A 144 20.84 29.78 -22.13
N LYS A 145 21.74 29.17 -22.92
CA LYS A 145 22.32 27.86 -22.64
C LYS A 145 23.53 27.98 -21.73
N LYS A 146 24.35 29.01 -21.94
CA LYS A 146 25.54 29.29 -21.15
C LYS A 146 25.83 30.78 -21.14
N ASP A 147 26.12 31.31 -19.96
CA ASP A 147 26.57 32.69 -19.81
C ASP A 147 28.05 32.67 -19.45
N LEU A 148 28.90 33.20 -20.33
CA LEU A 148 30.35 33.27 -20.16
C LEU A 148 30.78 34.74 -20.18
N ASP A 149 31.88 35.07 -19.49
CA ASP A 149 32.44 36.43 -19.46
C ASP A 149 32.81 37.00 -20.85
N ILE A 150 32.90 36.13 -21.86
CA ILE A 150 33.23 36.45 -23.27
C ILE A 150 31.99 36.45 -24.20
N GLY A 151 30.80 36.14 -23.67
CA GLY A 151 29.54 36.18 -24.41
C GLY A 151 28.52 35.13 -23.97
N THR A 152 27.26 35.36 -24.33
CA THR A 152 26.13 34.48 -24.00
C THR A 152 25.82 33.54 -25.17
N GLU A 153 25.81 32.23 -24.93
CA GLU A 153 25.40 31.20 -25.89
C GLU A 153 23.89 30.96 -25.77
N TYR A 154 23.16 31.06 -26.89
CA TYR A 154 21.71 30.84 -26.95
C TYR A 154 21.39 29.49 -27.60
N GLU A 155 20.48 28.73 -26.99
CA GLU A 155 19.79 27.63 -27.63
C GLU A 155 18.51 28.17 -28.28
N ILE A 156 18.37 27.91 -29.58
CA ILE A 156 17.22 28.35 -30.37
C ILE A 156 16.33 27.13 -30.62
N GLN A 157 15.10 27.19 -30.10
CA GLN A 157 14.07 26.19 -30.40
C GLN A 157 13.12 26.75 -31.46
N HIS A 158 13.08 26.10 -32.62
CA HIS A 158 12.19 26.47 -33.71
C HIS A 158 10.76 25.95 -33.50
N ALA A 159 9.80 26.62 -34.13
CA ALA A 159 8.37 26.27 -34.08
C ALA A 159 8.11 24.80 -34.44
N TRP A 160 8.75 24.30 -35.51
CA TRP A 160 8.57 22.93 -35.98
C TRP A 160 9.17 21.90 -35.03
N ASP A 161 10.32 22.18 -34.40
CA ASP A 161 10.91 21.32 -33.36
C ASP A 161 10.01 21.21 -32.13
N LYS A 162 9.49 22.35 -31.64
CA LYS A 162 8.55 22.37 -30.51
C LYS A 162 7.28 21.59 -30.82
N GLN A 163 6.71 21.79 -32.00
CA GLN A 163 5.50 21.09 -32.43
C GLN A 163 5.74 19.59 -32.57
N ALA A 164 6.86 19.16 -33.18
CA ALA A 164 7.20 17.75 -33.32
C ALA A 164 7.43 17.09 -31.95
N ALA A 165 8.15 17.76 -31.05
CA ALA A 165 8.36 17.29 -29.68
C ALA A 165 7.03 17.18 -28.91
N PHE A 166 6.15 18.16 -29.07
CA PHE A 166 4.81 18.16 -28.48
C PHE A 166 3.96 16.99 -28.98
N LEU A 167 3.82 16.83 -30.30
CA LEU A 167 3.04 15.73 -30.90
C LEU A 167 3.59 14.37 -30.47
N THR A 168 4.91 14.22 -30.42
CA THR A 168 5.55 12.98 -29.97
C THR A 168 5.24 12.70 -28.49
N ALA A 169 5.35 13.71 -27.62
CA ALA A 169 5.04 13.58 -26.20
C ALA A 169 3.54 13.28 -25.98
N GLN A 170 2.66 13.95 -26.72
CA GLN A 170 1.22 13.76 -26.66
C GLN A 170 0.82 12.37 -27.14
N ALA A 171 1.37 11.88 -28.26
CA ALA A 171 1.12 10.53 -28.76
C ALA A 171 1.48 9.47 -27.72
N ARG A 172 2.67 9.58 -27.10
CA ARG A 172 3.10 8.68 -26.01
C ARG A 172 2.16 8.73 -24.80
N ALA A 173 1.76 9.93 -24.39
CA ALA A 173 0.83 10.12 -23.27
C ALA A 173 -0.55 9.49 -23.57
N MET A 174 -1.04 9.63 -24.79
CA MET A 174 -2.32 9.06 -25.25
C MET A 174 -2.27 7.52 -25.34
N THR A 175 -1.16 6.94 -25.79
CA THR A 175 -0.96 5.49 -25.76
C THR A 175 -1.00 4.96 -24.33
N ALA A 176 -0.32 5.62 -23.40
CA ALA A 176 -0.34 5.24 -21.99
C ALA A 176 -1.75 5.33 -21.38
N LEU A 177 -2.48 6.43 -21.66
CA LEU A 177 -3.86 6.61 -21.22
C LEU A 177 -4.78 5.50 -21.75
N THR A 178 -4.66 5.16 -23.04
CA THR A 178 -5.45 4.08 -23.67
C THR A 178 -5.17 2.73 -23.02
N SER A 179 -3.90 2.44 -22.69
CA SER A 179 -3.54 1.22 -21.96
C SER A 179 -4.13 1.18 -20.55
N MET A 180 -4.14 2.30 -19.82
CA MET A 180 -4.73 2.38 -18.48
C MET A 180 -6.25 2.18 -18.54
N ILE A 181 -6.94 2.80 -19.51
CA ILE A 181 -8.38 2.60 -19.74
C ILE A 181 -8.69 1.12 -19.99
N ARG A 182 -7.88 0.44 -20.82
CA ARG A 182 -8.04 -0.99 -21.06
C ARG A 182 -7.87 -1.83 -19.79
N GLN A 183 -6.84 -1.54 -18.98
CA GLN A 183 -6.64 -2.23 -17.70
C GLN A 183 -7.81 -2.00 -16.74
N TYR A 184 -8.36 -0.79 -16.72
CA TYR A 184 -9.52 -0.44 -15.91
C TYR A 184 -10.78 -1.21 -16.35
N GLU A 185 -11.02 -1.33 -17.66
CA GLU A 185 -12.10 -2.18 -18.21
C GLU A 185 -11.92 -3.67 -17.87
N GLU A 186 -10.69 -4.18 -17.94
CA GLU A 186 -10.37 -5.57 -17.58
C GLU A 186 -10.61 -5.82 -16.08
N MET A 187 -10.21 -4.89 -15.20
CA MET A 187 -10.48 -4.97 -13.76
C MET A 187 -11.98 -4.87 -13.46
N LEU A 188 -12.73 -4.02 -14.16
CA LEU A 188 -14.18 -3.94 -14.03
C LEU A 188 -14.89 -5.23 -14.44
N ARG A 189 -14.38 -5.92 -15.48
CA ARG A 189 -14.92 -7.20 -15.92
C ARG A 189 -14.63 -8.34 -14.93
N ALA A 190 -13.48 -8.28 -14.27
CA ALA A 190 -13.09 -9.25 -13.26
C ALA A 190 -13.77 -9.04 -11.90
N ALA A 191 -14.24 -7.81 -11.63
CA ALA A 191 -14.98 -7.49 -10.41
C ALA A 191 -16.39 -8.12 -10.42
N PRO A 192 -16.94 -8.46 -9.24
CA PRO A 192 -18.31 -8.98 -9.15
C PRO A 192 -19.31 -7.96 -9.72
N PRO A 193 -20.45 -8.42 -10.28
CA PRO A 193 -21.43 -7.52 -10.85
C PRO A 193 -22.07 -6.63 -9.78
N ASP A 194 -21.59 -5.40 -9.66
CA ASP A 194 -22.10 -4.37 -8.75
C ASP A 194 -22.82 -3.25 -9.53
N GLU A 195 -23.71 -2.51 -8.87
CA GLU A 195 -24.49 -1.40 -9.44
C GLU A 195 -23.57 -0.30 -9.99
N LEU A 196 -22.45 -0.04 -9.32
CA LEU A 196 -21.43 0.93 -9.76
C LEU A 196 -20.74 0.55 -11.08
N ARG A 197 -20.84 -0.69 -11.55
CA ARG A 197 -20.18 -1.13 -12.79
C ARG A 197 -20.75 -0.39 -14.00
N GLU A 198 -22.05 -0.19 -14.05
CA GLU A 198 -22.72 0.49 -15.18
C GLU A 198 -22.37 1.97 -15.22
N GLU A 199 -22.34 2.63 -14.05
CA GLU A 199 -21.90 4.02 -13.92
C GLU A 199 -20.45 4.19 -14.37
N ARG A 200 -19.56 3.29 -13.94
CA ARG A 200 -18.14 3.32 -14.32
C ARG A 200 -17.91 3.06 -15.81
N LEU A 201 -18.69 2.16 -16.42
CA LEU A 201 -18.65 1.94 -17.88
C LEU A 201 -19.09 3.18 -18.65
N LEU A 202 -20.16 3.84 -18.20
CA LEU A 202 -20.64 5.09 -18.79
C LEU A 202 -19.59 6.21 -18.68
N GLN A 203 -18.87 6.29 -17.56
CA GLN A 203 -17.77 7.24 -17.39
C GLN A 203 -16.64 7.00 -18.40
N ILE A 204 -16.26 5.73 -18.64
CA ILE A 204 -15.25 5.38 -19.65
C ILE A 204 -15.72 5.77 -21.05
N GLU A 205 -16.98 5.52 -21.37
CA GLU A 205 -17.54 5.87 -22.69
C GLU A 205 -17.52 7.38 -22.92
N LYS A 206 -17.93 8.17 -21.92
CA LYS A 206 -17.81 9.64 -21.94
C LYS A 206 -16.35 10.07 -22.14
N LEU A 207 -15.43 9.48 -21.39
CA LEU A 207 -14.00 9.78 -21.50
C LEU A 207 -13.46 9.45 -22.90
N ARG A 208 -13.89 8.32 -23.50
CA ARG A 208 -13.53 7.96 -24.88
C ARG A 208 -14.03 8.98 -25.89
N VAL A 209 -15.25 9.49 -25.71
CA VAL A 209 -15.80 10.56 -26.56
C VAL A 209 -15.00 11.85 -26.41
N GLU A 210 -14.61 12.22 -25.19
CA GLU A 210 -13.76 13.39 -24.96
C GLU A 210 -12.34 13.21 -25.53
N ILE A 211 -11.78 12.02 -25.42
CA ILE A 211 -10.52 11.63 -26.07
C ILE A 211 -10.65 11.73 -27.60
N ALA A 212 -11.77 11.27 -28.18
CA ALA A 212 -12.01 11.37 -29.61
C ALA A 212 -12.16 12.84 -30.05
N LYS A 213 -12.86 13.67 -29.27
CA LYS A 213 -12.96 15.11 -29.52
C LYS A 213 -11.61 15.82 -29.43
N THR A 214 -10.78 15.46 -28.45
CA THR A 214 -9.43 16.04 -28.32
C THR A 214 -8.47 15.58 -29.42
N LYS A 215 -8.72 14.41 -30.03
CA LYS A 215 -8.05 13.98 -31.27
C LYS A 215 -8.60 14.68 -32.51
N GLY A 216 -9.91 14.90 -32.59
CA GLY A 216 -10.62 15.44 -33.75
C GLY A 216 -10.93 16.94 -33.71
N ALA A 217 -10.32 17.69 -32.79
CA ALA A 217 -10.42 19.15 -32.73
C ALA A 217 -9.44 19.87 -33.68
N ASP A 218 -8.64 19.13 -34.45
CA ASP A 218 -8.10 19.59 -35.74
C ASP A 218 -8.92 18.92 -36.84
N GLY A 219 -9.67 19.73 -37.59
CA GLY A 219 -10.60 19.27 -38.60
C GLY A 219 -9.91 18.60 -39.79
N GLY A 220 -10.39 17.42 -40.14
CA GLY A 220 -10.01 16.68 -41.33
C GLY A 220 -9.86 15.20 -41.00
N GLU A 221 -10.53 14.35 -41.75
CA GLU A 221 -10.11 12.96 -41.88
C GLU A 221 -8.67 12.97 -42.44
N THR A 222 -7.66 13.10 -41.59
CA THR A 222 -6.31 12.69 -41.96
C THR A 222 -6.33 11.18 -41.98
N GLU A 223 -6.51 10.63 -43.18
CA GLU A 223 -5.92 9.35 -43.53
C GLU A 223 -4.50 9.31 -42.92
N ASP A 224 -4.17 8.18 -42.30
CA ASP A 224 -2.84 7.90 -41.75
C ASP A 224 -1.83 7.89 -42.91
N ASP A 225 -1.34 9.07 -43.29
CA ASP A 225 -0.51 9.34 -44.46
C ASP A 225 0.96 8.91 -44.27
N GLY A 226 1.22 8.02 -43.30
CA GLY A 226 2.55 7.53 -42.98
C GLY A 226 3.48 8.61 -42.42
N PHE A 227 3.00 9.83 -42.18
CA PHE A 227 3.82 10.94 -41.65
C PHE A 227 4.40 10.59 -40.27
N LEU A 228 3.64 9.92 -39.41
CA LEU A 228 4.11 9.45 -38.10
C LEU A 228 5.15 8.32 -38.21
N GLU A 229 5.06 7.50 -39.25
CA GLU A 229 6.02 6.42 -39.52
C GLU A 229 7.33 6.99 -40.08
N ALA A 230 7.23 7.98 -40.97
CA ALA A 230 8.38 8.75 -41.48
C ALA A 230 9.09 9.55 -40.37
N LEU A 231 8.36 10.11 -39.41
CA LEU A 231 8.94 10.83 -38.28
C LEU A 231 9.71 9.88 -37.33
N LYS A 232 9.18 8.67 -37.11
CA LYS A 232 9.88 7.61 -36.36
C LYS A 232 11.15 7.14 -37.08
N GLY A 233 11.12 7.02 -38.41
CA GLY A 233 12.29 6.66 -39.22
C GLY A 233 13.40 7.72 -39.14
N LYS A 234 13.06 9.00 -39.30
CA LYS A 234 14.03 10.12 -39.20
C LYS A 234 14.64 10.25 -37.81
N ALA A 235 13.85 10.03 -36.75
CA ALA A 235 14.38 10.05 -35.40
C ALA A 235 15.44 8.96 -35.20
N ALA A 236 15.26 7.76 -35.77
CA ALA A 236 16.26 6.68 -35.68
C ALA A 236 17.54 6.96 -36.48
N GLU A 237 17.43 7.68 -37.60
CA GLU A 237 18.55 8.02 -38.49
C GLU A 237 19.51 9.06 -37.86
N VAL A 238 18.97 10.05 -37.13
CA VAL A 238 19.78 11.09 -36.45
C VAL A 238 20.64 10.52 -35.31
N TRP A 239 20.27 9.39 -34.70
CA TRP A 239 21.07 8.73 -33.67
C TRP A 239 22.04 7.67 -34.21
N ALA A 240 22.00 7.37 -35.52
CA ALA A 240 22.90 6.40 -36.13
C ALA A 240 24.25 7.02 -36.56
N ASP A 241 24.30 8.34 -36.75
CA ASP A 241 25.48 9.04 -37.29
C ASP A 241 26.44 9.60 -36.21
N GLU A 242 26.11 9.49 -34.92
CA GLU A 242 27.02 9.86 -33.81
C GLU A 242 27.91 8.69 -33.35
N GLY A 243 27.85 7.53 -34.01
CA GLY A 243 28.63 6.33 -33.67
C GLY A 243 29.88 6.09 -34.51
N ALA A 244 30.16 6.92 -35.51
CA ALA A 244 31.26 6.71 -36.44
C ALA A 244 32.00 8.00 -36.79
N THR A 245 32.68 8.61 -35.82
CA THR A 245 33.95 9.34 -36.03
C THR A 245 34.85 9.25 -34.80
#